data_AF-A0A9P7GJ19-F1
#
_entry.id   AF-A0A9P7GJ19-F1
#
_cell.length_a   1.000
_cell.length_b   1.000
_cell.length_c   1.000
_cell.angle_alpha   90.00
_cell.angle_beta   90.00
_cell.angle_gamma   90.00
#
_symmetry.space_group_name_H-M   'P 1'
#
loop_
_entity.id
_entity.type
_entity.pdbx_description
1 polymer ?
#
loop_
_entity_poly.entity_id
_entity_poly.type
_entity_poly.pdbx_seq_one_letter_code
_entity_poly.pdbx_strand_id
1 'polypeptide(L)'
;LEPKDLLSLTRTSKTFREALTSREFVTVWKALRERLDGPACPPDFSEPQWAALIFGGTTCQCCGTKGVQQVIWTLRRRVCAGCQKRNLVIQSRFSKSYPSIDEEIMDFLPFTHARGRQVSKSKYFWPSDVHRISAQWESRKNDVRMLKPNAPEQLENYRRQRREAVSQIKQHAAICETWDVESAIQRANDNRKLSQDRLNAMEARQT
;
A
#
# COMPACT_ATOMS: atom_id res chain seq x y z
N LEU A 1 20.71 7.05 11.50
CA LEU A 1 20.13 5.98 10.67
C LEU A 1 18.92 6.52 9.94
N GLU A 2 18.91 6.42 8.62
CA GLU A 2 17.73 6.69 7.81
C GLU A 2 16.80 5.47 7.78
N PRO A 3 15.50 5.62 7.48
CA PRO A 3 14.59 4.48 7.42
C PRO A 3 15.03 3.40 6.43
N LYS A 4 15.64 3.81 5.32
CA LYS A 4 16.19 2.88 4.32
C LYS A 4 17.26 1.96 4.92
N ASP A 5 18.01 2.44 5.91
CA ASP A 5 19.08 1.67 6.56
C ASP A 5 18.45 0.62 7.48
N LEU A 6 17.47 1.01 8.30
CA LEU A 6 16.71 0.09 9.16
C LEU A 6 15.99 -0.98 8.33
N LEU A 7 15.39 -0.58 7.20
CA LEU A 7 14.72 -1.51 6.28
C LEU A 7 15.71 -2.39 5.50
N SER A 8 16.95 -1.96 5.34
CA SER A 8 17.99 -2.81 4.77
C SER A 8 18.43 -3.88 5.77
N LEU A 9 18.55 -3.52 7.05
CA LEU A 9 18.87 -4.46 8.13
C LEU A 9 17.80 -5.55 8.30
N THR A 10 16.51 -5.23 8.17
CA THR A 10 15.45 -6.26 8.19
C THR A 10 15.56 -7.26 7.03
N ARG A 11 16.16 -6.86 5.91
CA ARG A 11 16.31 -7.72 4.73
C ARG A 11 17.55 -8.59 4.83
N THR A 12 18.66 -8.06 5.33
CA THR A 12 19.96 -8.74 5.34
C THR A 12 20.23 -9.59 6.58
N SER A 13 19.55 -9.34 7.70
CA SER A 13 19.77 -10.08 8.95
C SER A 13 18.48 -10.63 9.53
N LYS A 14 18.46 -11.92 9.86
CA LYS A 14 17.32 -12.58 10.51
C LYS A 14 17.07 -11.98 11.90
N THR A 15 18.13 -11.77 12.68
CA THR A 15 18.05 -11.18 14.02
C THR A 15 17.49 -9.76 13.99
N PHE A 16 17.97 -8.91 13.08
CA PHE A 16 17.44 -7.56 12.94
C PHE A 16 16.00 -7.57 12.39
N ARG A 17 15.65 -8.50 11.52
CA ARG A 17 14.26 -8.67 11.07
C ARG A 17 13.33 -8.99 12.22
N GLU A 18 13.69 -9.96 13.06
CA GLU A 18 12.90 -10.36 14.23
C GLU A 18 12.75 -9.20 15.21
N ALA A 19 13.84 -8.51 15.54
CA ALA A 19 13.80 -7.35 16.42
C ALA A 19 12.95 -6.20 15.84
N LEU A 20 13.22 -5.77 14.61
CA LEU A 20 12.56 -4.61 13.99
C LEU A 20 11.12 -4.87 13.57
N THR A 21 10.64 -6.12 13.57
CA THR A 21 9.22 -6.45 13.35
C THR A 21 8.49 -6.75 14.66
N SER A 22 9.19 -6.75 15.79
CA SER A 22 8.60 -6.92 17.11
C SER A 22 7.75 -5.72 17.53
N ARG A 23 6.90 -5.93 18.54
CA ARG A 23 6.04 -4.88 19.11
C ARG A 23 6.85 -3.72 19.70
N GLU A 24 8.04 -4.00 20.21
CA GLU A 24 8.92 -3.01 20.85
C GLU A 24 9.41 -1.94 19.86
N PHE A 25 9.55 -2.31 18.59
CA PHE A 25 10.02 -1.40 17.55
C PHE A 25 8.89 -0.64 16.83
N VAL A 26 7.62 -0.89 17.18
CA VAL A 26 6.48 -0.13 16.62
C VAL A 26 6.61 1.36 16.92
N THR A 27 7.03 1.71 18.15
CA THR A 27 7.26 3.11 18.55
C THR A 27 8.41 3.74 17.76
N VAL A 28 9.46 2.98 17.46
CA VAL A 28 10.59 3.43 16.64
C VAL A 28 10.14 3.72 15.21
N TRP A 29 9.36 2.84 14.59
CA TRP A 29 8.82 3.07 13.25
C TRP A 29 7.88 4.26 13.19
N LYS A 30 7.02 4.40 14.21
CA LYS A 30 6.10 5.55 14.34
C LYS A 30 6.87 6.86 14.47
N ALA A 31 7.82 6.95 15.39
CA ALA A 31 8.63 8.14 15.60
C ALA A 31 9.44 8.50 14.34
N LEU A 32 9.96 7.49 13.65
CA LEU A 32 10.70 7.69 12.41
C LEU A 32 9.82 8.20 11.27
N ARG A 33 8.60 7.67 11.15
CA ARG A 33 7.59 8.12 10.20
C ARG A 33 7.22 9.58 10.47
N GLU A 34 6.92 9.92 11.73
CA GLU A 34 6.56 11.29 12.13
C GLU A 34 7.70 12.28 11.91
N ARG A 35 8.95 11.90 12.20
CA ARG A 35 10.13 12.73 11.93
C ARG A 35 10.34 13.06 10.44
N LEU A 36 9.80 12.24 9.55
CA LEU A 36 9.91 12.40 8.09
C LEU A 36 8.59 12.85 7.45
N ASP A 37 7.68 13.38 8.27
CA ASP A 37 6.36 13.84 7.87
C ASP A 37 5.58 12.78 7.07
N GLY A 38 5.85 11.50 7.34
CA GLY A 38 5.25 10.38 6.66
C GLY A 38 3.76 10.24 7.01
N PRO A 39 2.91 9.91 6.01
CA PRO A 39 1.46 9.80 6.21
C PRO A 39 1.14 8.80 7.32
N ALA A 40 0.12 9.09 8.13
CA ALA A 40 -0.27 8.24 9.25
C ALA A 40 -0.46 6.78 8.81
N CYS A 41 0.00 5.83 9.66
CA CYS A 41 -0.21 4.41 9.41
C CYS A 41 -1.72 4.10 9.47
N PRO A 42 -2.30 3.47 8.43
CA PRO A 42 -3.71 3.14 8.46
C PRO A 42 -4.00 1.99 9.44
N PRO A 43 -5.24 1.88 9.98
CA PRO A 43 -5.56 0.93 11.05
C PRO A 43 -5.38 -0.55 10.71
N ASP A 44 -5.45 -0.91 9.43
CA ASP A 44 -5.29 -2.27 8.91
C ASP A 44 -3.84 -2.61 8.52
N PHE A 45 -2.88 -1.72 8.84
CA PHE A 45 -1.45 -1.97 8.70
C PHE A 45 -0.74 -1.86 10.04
N SER A 46 0.34 -2.62 10.19
CA SER A 46 1.32 -2.37 11.25
C SER A 46 2.31 -1.28 10.81
N GLU A 47 2.79 -0.48 11.76
CA GLU A 47 3.81 0.57 11.50
C GLU A 47 5.05 0.03 10.75
N PRO A 48 5.62 -1.16 11.06
CA PRO A 48 6.71 -1.72 10.27
C PRO A 48 6.33 -2.00 8.79
N GLN A 49 5.13 -2.55 8.54
CA GLN A 49 4.67 -2.81 7.17
C GLN A 49 4.43 -1.51 6.40
N TRP A 50 3.88 -0.50 7.09
CA TRP A 50 3.64 0.80 6.51
C TRP A 50 4.94 1.53 6.19
N ALA A 51 5.88 1.57 7.15
CA ALA A 51 7.23 2.09 6.96
C ALA A 51 7.95 1.37 5.80
N ALA A 52 7.79 0.06 5.67
CA ALA A 52 8.35 -0.69 4.55
C ALA A 52 7.74 -0.31 3.19
N LEU A 53 6.48 0.09 3.13
CA LEU A 53 5.85 0.53 1.89
C LEU A 53 6.32 1.94 1.48
N ILE A 54 6.33 2.87 2.44
CA ILE A 54 6.63 4.28 2.21
C ILE A 54 8.15 4.54 2.09
N PHE A 55 8.98 3.83 2.85
CA PHE A 55 10.43 4.02 2.89
C PHE A 55 11.27 2.82 2.39
N GLY A 56 10.68 1.66 2.13
CA GLY A 56 11.41 0.43 1.82
C GLY A 56 12.04 0.34 0.43
N GLY A 57 12.29 1.49 -0.20
CA GLY A 57 12.91 1.58 -1.51
C GLY A 57 11.98 1.16 -2.64
N THR A 58 12.57 0.80 -3.77
CA THR A 58 11.88 0.77 -5.08
C THR A 58 11.74 -0.66 -5.60
N THR A 59 11.51 -1.61 -4.70
CA THR A 59 11.46 -3.04 -5.05
C THR A 59 10.00 -3.50 -5.19
N CYS A 60 9.71 -4.24 -6.25
CA CYS A 60 8.42 -4.89 -6.45
C CYS A 60 8.15 -5.91 -5.33
N GLN A 61 7.04 -5.75 -4.62
CA GLN A 61 6.65 -6.66 -3.54
C GLN A 61 6.28 -8.08 -4.03
N CYS A 62 5.97 -8.25 -5.33
CA CYS A 62 5.61 -9.56 -5.88
C CYS A 62 6.81 -10.32 -6.47
N CYS A 63 7.76 -9.65 -7.09
CA CYS A 63 8.81 -10.31 -7.88
C CYS A 63 10.22 -9.79 -7.63
N GLY A 64 10.42 -8.84 -6.71
CA GLY A 64 11.75 -8.34 -6.36
C GLY A 64 12.41 -7.43 -7.39
N THR A 65 11.78 -7.14 -8.54
CA THR A 65 12.32 -6.21 -9.54
C THR A 65 12.54 -4.83 -8.93
N LYS A 66 13.72 -4.26 -9.12
CA LYS A 66 14.11 -2.92 -8.64
C LYS A 66 13.56 -1.80 -9.55
N GLY A 67 13.60 -0.56 -9.08
CA GLY A 67 13.19 0.62 -9.87
C GLY A 67 11.68 0.88 -9.92
N VAL A 68 10.89 0.21 -9.09
CA VAL A 68 9.45 0.46 -8.93
C VAL A 68 9.24 1.65 -8.00
N GLN A 69 9.23 2.85 -8.58
CA GLN A 69 9.07 4.12 -7.84
C GLN A 69 7.65 4.35 -7.35
N GLN A 70 6.65 3.91 -8.12
CA GLN A 70 5.26 4.22 -7.86
C GLN A 70 4.61 3.21 -6.91
N VAL A 71 3.90 3.72 -5.90
CA VAL A 71 3.00 2.94 -5.05
C VAL A 71 1.58 3.11 -5.58
N ILE A 72 0.83 2.01 -5.66
CA ILE A 72 -0.61 2.07 -5.90
C ILE A 72 -1.27 2.27 -4.53
N TRP A 73 -1.43 3.52 -4.10
CA TRP A 73 -1.87 3.85 -2.74
C TRP A 73 -3.27 3.33 -2.41
N THR A 74 -4.19 3.33 -3.37
CA THR A 74 -5.54 2.75 -3.21
C THR A 74 -5.54 1.24 -3.02
N LEU A 75 -4.47 0.54 -3.42
CA LEU A 75 -4.25 -0.88 -3.16
C LEU A 75 -3.17 -1.14 -2.10
N ARG A 76 -2.50 -0.08 -1.62
CA ARG A 76 -1.36 -0.08 -0.70
C ARG A 76 -0.25 -1.05 -1.10
N ARG A 77 0.11 -1.03 -2.38
CA ARG A 77 1.07 -1.98 -2.97
C ARG A 77 2.07 -1.30 -3.88
N ARG A 78 3.35 -1.70 -3.77
CA ARG A 78 4.43 -1.34 -4.69
C ARG A 78 4.71 -2.51 -5.63
N VAL A 79 4.15 -2.45 -6.84
CA VAL A 79 4.20 -3.55 -7.81
C VAL A 79 4.60 -3.06 -9.20
N CYS A 80 5.51 -3.76 -9.86
CA CYS A 80 5.96 -3.40 -11.21
C CYS A 80 4.84 -3.56 -12.25
N ALA A 81 4.95 -2.87 -13.38
CA ALA A 81 3.96 -2.93 -14.46
C ALA A 81 3.68 -4.37 -14.94
N GLY A 82 4.70 -5.24 -14.98
CA GLY A 82 4.53 -6.66 -15.31
C GLY A 82 3.67 -7.41 -14.29
N CYS A 83 3.86 -7.17 -12.99
CA CYS A 83 3.02 -7.76 -11.95
C CYS A 83 1.61 -7.18 -11.95
N GLN A 84 1.44 -5.89 -12.22
CA GLN A 84 0.13 -5.29 -12.41
C GLN A 84 -0.60 -5.92 -13.60
N LYS A 85 0.09 -6.12 -14.73
CA LYS A 85 -0.49 -6.76 -15.92
C LYS A 85 -0.97 -8.18 -15.63
N ARG A 86 -0.18 -8.95 -14.88
CA ARG A 86 -0.48 -10.36 -14.55
C ARG A 86 -1.59 -10.53 -13.52
N ASN A 87 -1.65 -9.66 -12.51
CA ASN A 87 -2.51 -9.90 -11.34
C ASN A 87 -3.78 -9.05 -11.32
N LEU A 88 -3.76 -7.81 -11.82
CA LEU A 88 -4.95 -6.95 -11.70
C LEU A 88 -6.10 -7.49 -12.55
N VAL A 89 -7.25 -7.65 -11.90
CA VAL A 89 -8.51 -8.06 -12.53
C VAL A 89 -9.31 -6.81 -12.84
N ILE A 90 -9.58 -6.57 -14.12
CA ILE A 90 -10.43 -5.47 -14.56
C ILE A 90 -11.91 -5.78 -14.29
N GLN A 91 -12.68 -4.77 -13.90
CA GLN A 91 -14.12 -4.88 -13.62
C GLN A 91 -14.90 -5.62 -14.71
N SER A 92 -14.67 -5.32 -16.00
CA SER A 92 -15.37 -5.98 -17.12
C SER A 92 -15.05 -7.47 -17.30
N ARG A 93 -14.03 -7.98 -16.60
CA ARG A 93 -13.65 -9.40 -16.59
C ARG A 93 -13.87 -10.06 -15.24
N PHE A 94 -14.48 -9.36 -14.27
CA PHE A 94 -14.63 -9.85 -12.92
C PHE A 94 -15.41 -11.16 -12.88
N SER A 95 -16.64 -11.19 -13.42
CA SER A 95 -17.51 -12.38 -13.44
C SER A 95 -16.92 -13.54 -14.24
N LYS A 96 -16.14 -13.24 -15.30
CA LYS A 96 -15.40 -14.28 -16.03
C LYS A 96 -14.26 -14.88 -15.20
N SER A 97 -13.60 -14.07 -14.39
CA SER A 97 -12.46 -14.51 -13.57
C SER A 97 -12.92 -15.20 -12.27
N TYR A 98 -14.10 -14.83 -11.78
CA TYR A 98 -14.69 -15.30 -10.53
C TYR A 98 -16.18 -15.65 -10.70
N PRO A 99 -16.51 -16.69 -11.48
CA PRO A 99 -17.90 -17.02 -11.82
C PRO A 99 -18.76 -17.42 -10.61
N SER A 100 -18.14 -17.88 -9.52
CA SER A 100 -18.82 -18.29 -8.29
C SER A 100 -18.87 -17.19 -7.23
N ILE A 101 -18.33 -15.99 -7.52
CA ILE A 101 -18.31 -14.88 -6.57
C ILE A 101 -19.36 -13.85 -6.99
N ASP A 102 -20.17 -13.46 -6.01
CA ASP A 102 -21.17 -12.41 -6.13
C ASP A 102 -20.54 -11.07 -6.58
N GLU A 103 -21.08 -10.46 -7.63
CA GLU A 103 -20.59 -9.19 -8.19
C GLU A 103 -20.72 -8.03 -7.22
N GLU A 104 -21.65 -8.09 -6.26
CA GLU A 104 -21.82 -7.07 -5.22
C GLU A 104 -20.51 -6.80 -4.48
N ILE A 105 -19.63 -7.79 -4.40
CA ILE A 105 -18.34 -7.67 -3.71
C ILE A 105 -17.45 -6.58 -4.29
N MET A 106 -17.61 -6.22 -5.57
CA MET A 106 -16.84 -5.15 -6.21
C MET A 106 -17.00 -3.79 -5.52
N ASP A 107 -18.10 -3.58 -4.79
CA ASP A 107 -18.33 -2.38 -3.99
C ASP A 107 -17.58 -2.39 -2.65
N PHE A 108 -17.11 -3.56 -2.20
CA PHE A 108 -16.43 -3.77 -0.92
C PHE A 108 -14.91 -3.86 -1.06
N LEU A 109 -14.42 -3.86 -2.30
CA LEU A 109 -13.02 -4.04 -2.65
C LEU A 109 -12.30 -2.71 -2.84
N PRO A 110 -11.07 -2.58 -2.32
CA PRO A 110 -10.14 -1.55 -2.78
C PRO A 110 -9.88 -1.72 -4.28
N PHE A 111 -9.75 -0.61 -4.99
CA PHE A 111 -9.50 -0.62 -6.42
C PHE A 111 -8.60 0.52 -6.85
N THR A 112 -7.96 0.35 -8.01
CA THR A 112 -7.26 1.42 -8.71
C THR A 112 -7.86 1.65 -10.09
N HIS A 113 -7.67 2.85 -10.62
CA HIS A 113 -7.94 3.21 -12.01
C HIS A 113 -6.68 3.14 -12.89
N ALA A 114 -5.52 2.89 -12.28
CA ALA A 114 -4.24 2.86 -12.96
C ALA A 114 -3.72 1.42 -13.16
N ARG A 115 -3.15 1.17 -14.34
CA ARG A 115 -2.42 -0.05 -14.67
C ARG A 115 -1.15 0.32 -15.43
N GLY A 116 0.00 0.26 -14.76
CA GLY A 116 1.27 0.73 -15.28
C GLY A 116 1.23 2.25 -15.49
N ARG A 117 1.51 2.69 -16.72
CA ARG A 117 1.42 4.11 -17.11
C ARG A 117 0.03 4.50 -17.63
N GLN A 118 -0.90 3.56 -17.72
CA GLN A 118 -2.23 3.79 -18.27
C GLN A 118 -3.23 4.08 -17.15
N VAL A 119 -4.00 5.14 -17.29
CA VAL A 119 -5.16 5.44 -16.45
C VAL A 119 -6.42 5.12 -17.25
N SER A 120 -7.40 4.48 -16.62
CA SER A 120 -8.66 4.07 -17.24
C SER A 120 -9.84 4.38 -16.33
N LYS A 121 -11.04 4.55 -16.93
CA LYS A 121 -12.30 4.65 -16.18
C LYS A 121 -12.66 3.34 -15.47
N SER A 122 -12.11 2.21 -15.89
CA SER A 122 -12.38 0.91 -15.27
C SER A 122 -11.72 0.76 -13.91
N LYS A 123 -12.39 0.05 -13.00
CA LYS A 123 -11.80 -0.38 -11.72
C LYS A 123 -10.93 -1.62 -11.94
N TYR A 124 -9.81 -1.68 -11.26
CA TYR A 124 -8.93 -2.85 -11.18
C TYR A 124 -8.81 -3.32 -9.74
N PHE A 125 -9.01 -4.61 -9.55
CA PHE A 125 -9.01 -5.27 -8.24
C PHE A 125 -7.79 -6.18 -8.11
N TRP A 126 -7.32 -6.35 -6.88
CA TRP A 126 -6.22 -7.27 -6.58
C TRP A 126 -6.74 -8.63 -6.12
N PRO A 127 -6.27 -9.77 -6.67
CA PRO A 127 -6.84 -11.09 -6.39
C PRO A 127 -6.88 -11.49 -4.92
N SER A 128 -5.83 -11.20 -4.14
CA SER A 128 -5.84 -11.55 -2.71
C SER A 128 -6.90 -10.78 -1.93
N ASP A 129 -7.24 -9.56 -2.36
CA ASP A 129 -8.31 -8.77 -1.76
C ASP A 129 -9.68 -9.32 -2.16
N VAL A 130 -9.83 -9.76 -3.42
CA VAL A 130 -11.03 -10.48 -3.88
C VAL A 130 -11.30 -11.71 -3.02
N HIS A 131 -10.31 -12.60 -2.87
CA HIS A 131 -10.46 -13.84 -2.09
C HIS A 131 -10.75 -13.58 -0.61
N ARG A 132 -10.05 -12.62 0.00
CA ARG A 132 -10.22 -12.29 1.42
C ARG A 132 -11.61 -11.75 1.71
N ILE A 133 -12.07 -10.78 0.91
CA ILE A 133 -13.39 -10.17 1.11
C ILE A 133 -14.49 -11.15 0.70
N SER A 134 -14.28 -12.04 -0.28
CA SER A 134 -15.29 -13.03 -0.71
C SER A 134 -15.52 -14.09 0.34
N ALA A 135 -14.46 -14.59 0.98
CA ALA A 135 -14.59 -15.49 2.11
C ALA A 135 -15.38 -14.86 3.26
N GLN A 136 -15.09 -13.59 3.59
CA GLN A 136 -15.80 -12.84 4.63
C GLN A 136 -17.28 -12.60 4.28
N TRP A 137 -17.57 -12.34 3.01
CA TRP A 137 -18.94 -12.13 2.50
C TRP A 137 -19.75 -13.43 2.52
N GLU A 138 -19.18 -14.51 1.99
CA GLU A 138 -19.86 -15.80 1.91
C GLU A 138 -20.13 -16.40 3.29
N SER A 139 -19.18 -16.27 4.23
CA SER A 139 -19.40 -16.67 5.63
C SER A 139 -20.63 -16.01 6.23
N ARG A 140 -20.81 -14.69 6.03
CA ARG A 140 -21.95 -13.96 6.58
C ARG A 140 -23.26 -14.28 5.87
N LYS A 141 -23.23 -14.48 4.55
CA LYS A 141 -24.40 -14.98 3.81
C LYS A 141 -24.81 -16.37 4.30
N ASN A 142 -23.85 -17.23 4.62
CA ASN A 142 -24.13 -18.53 5.21
C ASN A 142 -24.73 -18.41 6.61
N ASP A 143 -24.28 -17.47 7.44
CA ASP A 143 -24.92 -17.21 8.74
C ASP A 143 -26.40 -16.82 8.61
N VAL A 144 -26.74 -16.03 7.58
CA VAL A 144 -28.14 -15.69 7.25
C VAL A 144 -28.91 -16.91 6.77
N ARG A 145 -28.34 -17.73 5.88
CA ARG A 145 -28.96 -18.98 5.40
C ARG A 145 -29.24 -19.97 6.54
N MET A 146 -28.33 -20.00 7.52
CA MET A 146 -28.43 -20.85 8.72
C MET A 146 -29.28 -20.22 9.82
N LEU A 147 -29.97 -19.10 9.55
CA LEU A 147 -30.88 -18.41 10.47
C LEU A 147 -30.23 -18.08 11.83
N LYS A 148 -28.93 -17.75 11.83
CA LYS A 148 -28.26 -17.35 13.07
C LYS A 148 -28.88 -16.05 13.60
N PRO A 149 -29.00 -15.89 14.93
CA PRO A 149 -29.51 -14.66 15.53
C PRO A 149 -28.72 -13.43 15.04
N ASN A 150 -29.44 -12.35 14.72
CA ASN A 150 -28.89 -11.08 14.23
C ASN A 150 -28.08 -11.16 12.91
N ALA A 151 -28.05 -12.30 12.21
CA ALA A 151 -27.27 -12.44 10.99
C ALA A 151 -27.65 -11.46 9.86
N PRO A 152 -28.94 -11.16 9.60
CA PRO A 152 -29.31 -10.17 8.59
C PRO A 152 -28.77 -8.76 8.92
N GLU A 153 -28.86 -8.35 10.18
CA GLU A 153 -28.34 -7.06 10.64
C GLU A 153 -26.81 -7.01 10.56
N GLN A 154 -26.12 -8.08 10.95
CA GLN A 154 -24.67 -8.19 10.82
C GLN A 154 -24.19 -8.13 9.37
N LEU A 155 -24.94 -8.73 8.44
CA LEU A 155 -24.64 -8.67 7.01
C LEU A 155 -24.74 -7.23 6.48
N GLU A 156 -25.79 -6.50 6.86
CA GLU A 156 -25.99 -5.11 6.45
C GLU A 156 -24.96 -4.17 7.09
N ASN A 157 -24.65 -4.36 8.37
CA ASN A 157 -23.57 -3.64 9.03
C ASN A 157 -22.22 -3.88 8.35
N TYR A 158 -21.95 -5.13 7.93
CA TYR A 158 -20.74 -5.44 7.17
C TYR A 158 -20.71 -4.71 5.83
N ARG A 159 -21.82 -4.66 5.07
CA ARG A 159 -21.90 -3.87 3.82
C ARG A 159 -21.52 -2.41 4.04
N ARG A 160 -22.13 -1.77 5.05
CA ARG A 160 -21.87 -0.37 5.41
C ARG A 160 -20.41 -0.16 5.79
N GLN A 161 -19.87 -0.99 6.68
CA GLN A 161 -18.47 -0.92 7.11
C GLN A 161 -17.50 -1.11 5.95
N ARG A 162 -17.79 -2.00 5.00
CA ARG A 162 -16.93 -2.22 3.83
C ARG A 162 -16.94 -1.05 2.86
N ARG A 163 -18.11 -0.48 2.57
CA ARG A 163 -18.22 0.74 1.73
C ARG A 163 -17.47 1.91 2.37
N GLU A 164 -17.63 2.09 3.67
CA GLU A 164 -16.92 3.12 4.45
C GLU A 164 -15.41 2.88 4.43
N ALA A 165 -14.95 1.65 4.66
CA ALA A 165 -13.53 1.31 4.59
C ALA A 165 -12.93 1.60 3.21
N VAL A 166 -13.65 1.31 2.11
CA VAL A 166 -13.20 1.66 0.75
C VAL A 166 -13.12 3.17 0.57
N SER A 167 -14.06 3.94 1.14
CA SER A 167 -14.02 5.41 1.13
C SER A 167 -12.78 5.93 1.87
N GLN A 168 -12.54 5.45 3.09
CA GLN A 168 -11.38 5.84 3.91
C GLN A 168 -10.05 5.49 3.25
N ILE A 169 -9.95 4.33 2.59
CA ILE A 169 -8.76 3.95 1.81
C ILE A 169 -8.49 4.97 0.70
N LYS A 170 -9.52 5.44 -0.01
CA LYS A 170 -9.35 6.44 -1.06
C LYS A 170 -8.91 7.80 -0.52
N GLN A 171 -9.53 8.26 0.57
CA GLN A 171 -9.17 9.53 1.21
C GLN A 171 -7.72 9.48 1.72
N HIS A 172 -7.34 8.39 2.38
CA HIS A 172 -5.97 8.18 2.85
C HIS A 172 -4.98 8.05 1.69
N ALA A 173 -5.36 7.39 0.60
CA ALA A 173 -4.53 7.29 -0.60
C ALA A 173 -4.22 8.67 -1.19
N ALA A 174 -5.18 9.59 -1.23
CA ALA A 174 -4.96 10.95 -1.71
C ALA A 174 -3.91 11.71 -0.85
N ILE A 175 -3.97 11.55 0.47
CA ILE A 175 -2.95 12.11 1.38
C ILE A 175 -1.57 11.52 1.08
N CYS A 176 -1.50 10.21 0.87
CA CYS A 176 -0.24 9.53 0.55
C CYS A 176 0.32 9.95 -0.82
N GLU A 177 -0.54 10.17 -1.82
CA GLU A 177 -0.16 10.64 -3.15
C GLU A 177 0.45 12.04 -3.08
N THR A 178 -0.19 12.97 -2.37
CA THR A 178 0.36 14.32 -2.14
C THR A 178 1.72 14.24 -1.46
N TRP A 179 1.82 13.49 -0.37
CA TRP A 179 3.09 13.32 0.35
C TRP A 179 4.19 12.70 -0.52
N ASP A 180 3.89 11.70 -1.36
CA ASP A 180 4.89 11.05 -2.21
C ASP A 180 5.43 12.00 -3.28
N VAL A 181 4.57 12.85 -3.84
CA VAL A 181 4.95 13.93 -4.78
C VAL A 181 5.83 14.97 -4.10
N GLU A 182 5.39 15.50 -2.95
CA GLU A 182 6.15 16.49 -2.18
C GLU A 182 7.51 15.94 -1.74
N SER A 183 7.54 14.70 -1.23
CA SER A 183 8.77 14.01 -0.84
C SER A 183 9.69 13.77 -2.04
N ALA A 184 9.17 13.50 -3.23
CA ALA A 184 9.99 13.36 -4.44
C ALA A 184 10.62 14.71 -4.85
N ILE A 185 9.87 15.80 -4.78
CA ILE A 185 10.36 17.16 -5.05
C ILE A 185 11.45 17.54 -4.05
N GLN A 186 11.20 17.34 -2.75
CA GLN A 186 12.17 17.66 -1.71
C GLN A 186 13.48 16.88 -1.90
N ARG A 187 13.41 15.57 -2.13
CA ARG A 187 14.59 14.74 -2.42
C ARG A 187 15.37 15.22 -3.64
N ALA A 188 14.69 15.69 -4.69
CA ALA A 188 15.34 16.22 -5.88
C ALA A 188 16.07 17.54 -5.57
N ASN A 189 15.45 18.43 -4.80
CA ASN A 189 16.05 19.69 -4.36
C ASN A 189 17.28 19.46 -3.46
N ASP A 190 17.17 18.56 -2.48
CA ASP A 190 18.28 18.21 -1.58
C ASP A 190 19.48 17.66 -2.35
N ASN A 191 19.24 16.76 -3.32
CA ASN A 191 20.29 16.23 -4.18
C ASN A 191 20.96 17.31 -5.04
N ARG A 192 20.19 18.27 -5.54
CA ARG A 192 20.72 19.40 -6.31
C ARG A 192 21.60 20.29 -5.45
N LYS A 193 21.14 20.62 -4.23
CA LYS A 193 21.90 21.40 -3.26
C LYS A 193 23.22 20.71 -2.89
N LEU A 194 23.16 19.42 -2.53
CA LEU A 194 24.35 18.62 -2.23
C LEU A 194 25.36 18.58 -3.38
N SER A 195 24.88 18.52 -4.62
CA SER A 195 25.75 18.54 -5.80
C SER A 195 26.44 19.90 -5.97
N GLN A 196 25.71 21.00 -5.74
CA GLN A 196 26.26 22.35 -5.80
C GLN A 196 27.28 22.59 -4.67
N ASP A 197 26.97 22.18 -3.45
CA ASP A 197 27.86 22.34 -2.30
C ASP A 197 29.19 21.59 -2.53
N ARG A 198 29.13 20.41 -3.15
CA ARG A 198 30.32 19.64 -3.54
C ARG A 198 31.15 20.37 -4.60
N LEU A 199 30.52 20.97 -5.60
CA LEU A 199 31.20 21.75 -6.63
C LEU A 199 31.93 22.95 -6.01
N ASN A 200 31.21 23.75 -5.20
CA ASN A 200 31.76 24.92 -4.53
C ASN A 200 32.94 24.56 -3.61
N ALA A 201 32.85 23.44 -2.89
CA ALA A 201 33.92 22.96 -2.02
C ALA A 201 35.15 22.45 -2.80
N MET A 202 34.99 22.01 -4.05
CA MET A 202 36.12 21.64 -4.92
C MET A 202 36.81 22.89 -5.49
N GLU A 203 36.04 23.91 -5.88
CA GLU A 203 36.56 25.18 -6.37
C GLU A 203 37.34 25.94 -5.29
N ALA A 204 36.80 26.00 -4.07
CA ALA A 204 37.46 26.66 -2.93
C ALA A 204 38.75 25.98 -2.45
N ARG A 205 39.07 24.77 -2.93
CA ARG A 205 40.35 24.06 -2.64
C ARG A 205 41.44 24.35 -3.66
N GLN A 206 41.10 25.00 -4.78
CA GLN A 206 42.05 25.35 -5.85
C GLN A 206 42.50 26.82 -5.78
N THR A 207 41.89 27.61 -4.90
CA THR A 207 42.26 28.98 -4.52
C THR A 207 42.98 29.00 -3.19
#